data_AF-A0A5E3XAB7-F1
#
_entry.id   AF-A0A5E3XAB7-F1
#
_cell.length_a   1.000
_cell.length_b   1.000
_cell.length_c   1.000
_cell.angle_alpha   90.00
_cell.angle_beta   90.00
_cell.angle_gamma   90.00
#
_symmetry.space_group_name_H-M   'P 1'
#
loop_
_entity.id
_entity.type
_entity.pdbx_description
1 polymer ?
#
loop_
_entity_poly.entity_id
_entity_poly.type
_entity_poly.pdbx_seq_one_letter_code
_entity_poly.pdbx_strand_id
1 'polypeptide(L)'
;MPSTASFDGRSSIDSGAHLFEDVELASLIENLTLRTKTPTRESAQSDFAHVSDVAMSDEEPYLSDASGSSTSSAGKPSKAPMQPEPCALLQNIIGLYDPAEELKNFPTTCGQYLELLFTHRELFSACPHAHTGCSAGLAQLARSLELRAWRADRECDSEAVAAFRHESWQVAAWLQTGAPLSVL
;
A
#
# COMPACT_ATOMS: atom_id res chain seq x y z
N MET A 1 45.68 -19.59 41.42
CA MET A 1 44.61 -20.02 42.34
C MET A 1 43.28 -19.67 41.69
N PRO A 2 42.36 -20.64 41.55
CA PRO A 2 41.34 -20.67 40.50
C PRO A 2 40.04 -19.98 40.92
N SER A 3 39.26 -19.51 39.95
CA SER A 3 37.81 -19.36 40.11
C SER A 3 37.12 -19.90 38.87
N THR A 4 36.68 -21.14 39.00
CA THR A 4 35.78 -21.86 38.11
C THR A 4 34.36 -21.49 38.48
N ALA A 5 33.65 -20.80 37.59
CA ALA A 5 32.19 -20.70 37.67
C ALA A 5 31.59 -21.69 36.67
N SER A 6 31.04 -22.76 37.22
CA SER A 6 30.22 -23.75 36.54
C SER A 6 28.88 -23.12 36.17
N PHE A 7 28.44 -23.27 34.92
CA PHE A 7 27.07 -22.95 34.52
C PHE A 7 26.43 -24.21 33.96
N ASP A 8 25.85 -24.99 34.87
CA ASP A 8 24.91 -26.05 34.53
C ASP A 8 23.52 -25.44 34.39
N GLY A 9 22.89 -25.65 33.24
CA GLY A 9 21.56 -25.12 32.98
C GLY A 9 20.95 -25.66 31.69
N ARG A 10 20.76 -26.99 31.64
CA ARG A 10 19.92 -27.65 30.65
C ARG A 10 18.47 -27.19 30.84
N SER A 11 17.90 -26.43 29.89
CA SER A 11 16.46 -26.38 29.68
C SER A 11 16.10 -27.28 28.50
N SER A 12 15.65 -28.49 28.83
CA SER A 12 14.99 -29.36 27.87
C SER A 12 13.55 -28.87 27.71
N ILE A 13 13.32 -28.06 26.69
CA ILE A 13 11.96 -27.69 26.27
C ILE A 13 11.38 -28.85 25.46
N ASP A 14 10.43 -29.51 26.10
CA ASP A 14 9.56 -30.54 25.56
C ASP A 14 8.75 -29.96 24.39
N SER A 15 9.12 -30.30 23.16
CA SER A 15 8.39 -29.94 21.94
C SER A 15 7.28 -30.95 21.70
N GLY A 16 6.28 -30.92 22.56
CA GLY A 16 5.02 -31.63 22.41
C GLY A 16 3.94 -30.67 21.90
N ALA A 17 3.31 -31.06 20.78
CA ALA A 17 2.12 -30.47 20.16
C ALA A 17 2.33 -29.26 19.24
N HIS A 18 2.53 -29.54 17.95
CA HIS A 18 2.03 -28.68 16.87
C HIS A 18 1.80 -29.43 15.55
N LEU A 19 1.14 -30.59 15.60
CA LEU A 19 0.75 -31.35 14.40
C LEU A 19 -0.70 -31.10 13.96
N PHE A 20 -1.32 -30.00 14.40
CA PHE A 20 -2.74 -29.73 14.13
C PHE A 20 -3.02 -28.55 13.18
N GLU A 21 -1.99 -27.86 12.67
CA GLU A 21 -2.20 -26.70 11.78
C GLU A 21 -1.88 -26.94 10.29
N ASP A 22 -1.24 -28.05 9.91
CA ASP A 22 -0.85 -28.27 8.51
C ASP A 22 -1.99 -28.77 7.60
N VAL A 23 -3.07 -29.33 8.17
CA VAL A 23 -4.17 -29.92 7.37
C VAL A 23 -5.14 -28.85 6.84
N GLU A 24 -5.35 -27.76 7.58
CA GLU A 24 -6.19 -26.65 7.10
C GLU A 24 -5.48 -25.81 6.04
N LEU A 25 -4.15 -25.66 6.13
CA LEU A 25 -3.37 -24.89 5.14
C LEU A 25 -3.37 -25.56 3.76
N ALA A 26 -3.23 -26.89 3.72
CA ALA A 26 -3.30 -27.65 2.46
C ALA A 26 -4.67 -27.50 1.77
N SER A 27 -5.75 -27.52 2.55
CA SER A 27 -7.12 -27.33 2.05
C SER A 27 -7.38 -25.90 1.55
N LEU A 28 -6.68 -24.90 2.09
CA LEU A 28 -6.79 -23.51 1.66
C LEU A 28 -6.08 -23.27 0.30
N ILE A 29 -4.89 -23.85 0.13
CA ILE A 29 -4.08 -23.73 -1.11
C ILE A 29 -4.77 -24.43 -2.29
N GLU A 30 -5.40 -25.58 -2.06
CA GLU A 30 -6.14 -26.32 -3.10
C GLU A 30 -7.38 -25.55 -3.58
N ASN A 31 -8.02 -24.76 -2.70
CA ASN A 31 -9.12 -23.89 -3.09
C ASN A 31 -8.67 -22.62 -3.86
N LEU A 32 -7.46 -22.12 -3.62
CA LEU A 32 -6.91 -20.97 -4.33
C LEU A 32 -6.49 -21.31 -5.78
N THR A 33 -6.10 -22.55 -6.04
CA THR A 33 -5.59 -22.97 -7.36
C THR A 33 -6.69 -23.23 -8.40
N LEU A 34 -7.96 -23.36 -8.01
CA LEU A 34 -9.05 -23.75 -8.93
C LEU A 34 -9.79 -22.59 -9.61
N ARG A 35 -9.42 -21.32 -9.38
CA ARG A 35 -10.09 -20.15 -10.01
C ARG A 35 -9.32 -19.47 -11.13
N THR A 36 -8.18 -19.99 -11.56
CA THR A 36 -7.51 -19.58 -12.82
C THR A 36 -8.16 -20.26 -14.02
N LYS A 37 -9.48 -20.08 -14.19
CA LYS A 37 -10.16 -20.45 -15.43
C LYS A 37 -9.73 -19.46 -16.51
N THR A 38 -8.72 -19.85 -17.28
CA THR A 38 -8.25 -19.16 -18.46
C THR A 38 -9.41 -18.86 -19.41
N PRO A 39 -9.72 -17.60 -19.72
CA PRO A 39 -10.50 -17.31 -20.90
C PRO A 39 -9.59 -17.53 -22.11
N THR A 40 -9.81 -18.64 -22.81
CA THR A 40 -9.39 -18.82 -24.20
C THR A 40 -9.99 -17.67 -25.00
N ARG A 41 -9.19 -16.61 -25.24
CA ARG A 41 -9.59 -15.50 -26.11
C ARG A 41 -9.09 -15.81 -27.51
N GLU A 42 -10.03 -16.20 -28.35
CA GLU A 42 -9.86 -16.34 -29.79
C GLU A 42 -9.36 -15.04 -30.42
N SER A 43 -8.54 -15.26 -31.43
CA SER A 43 -7.98 -14.28 -32.34
C SER A 43 -9.08 -13.44 -33.00
N ALA A 44 -9.01 -12.13 -32.85
CA ALA A 44 -9.69 -11.20 -33.72
C ALA A 44 -8.72 -10.07 -34.09
N GLN A 45 -8.23 -10.21 -35.32
CA GLN A 45 -7.53 -9.24 -36.13
C GLN A 45 -8.29 -7.92 -36.10
N SER A 46 -7.68 -6.89 -35.51
CA SER A 46 -8.23 -5.53 -35.41
C SER A 46 -7.44 -4.64 -36.36
N ASP A 47 -8.15 -4.15 -37.37
CA ASP A 47 -7.65 -3.22 -38.39
C ASP A 47 -6.94 -2.01 -37.77
N PHE A 48 -5.76 -1.71 -38.32
CA PHE A 48 -5.01 -0.50 -38.04
C PHE A 48 -5.75 0.70 -38.64
N ALA A 49 -6.53 1.40 -37.80
CA ALA A 49 -7.02 2.73 -38.12
C ALA A 49 -5.86 3.74 -37.97
N HIS A 50 -5.48 4.33 -39.10
CA HIS A 50 -4.56 5.44 -39.25
C HIS A 50 -5.03 6.65 -38.40
N VAL A 51 -4.37 6.89 -37.26
CA VAL A 51 -4.64 8.07 -36.42
C VAL A 51 -3.79 9.22 -36.95
N SER A 52 -4.48 10.24 -37.44
CA SER A 52 -3.89 11.47 -37.96
C SER A 52 -3.16 12.26 -36.88
N ASP A 53 -1.98 12.76 -37.26
CA ASP A 53 -1.12 13.67 -36.52
C ASP A 53 -1.87 15.00 -36.23
N VAL A 54 -2.13 15.30 -34.96
CA VAL A 54 -2.80 16.55 -34.54
C VAL A 54 -1.72 17.52 -34.08
N ALA A 55 -1.57 18.59 -34.85
CA ALA A 55 -0.70 19.73 -34.55
C ALA A 55 -1.05 20.37 -33.20
N MET A 56 -0.06 20.48 -32.32
CA MET A 56 -0.14 21.25 -31.08
C MET A 56 -0.06 22.75 -31.42
N SER A 57 -1.08 23.52 -31.03
CA SER A 57 -1.08 24.97 -31.11
C SER A 57 -0.47 25.54 -29.83
N ASP A 58 0.62 26.31 -29.97
CA ASP A 58 1.18 27.15 -28.91
C ASP A 58 0.25 28.35 -28.67
N GLU A 59 -0.43 28.38 -27.53
CA GLU A 59 -1.04 29.60 -27.01
C GLU A 59 -0.68 29.80 -25.53
N GLU A 60 0.28 30.71 -25.32
CA GLU A 60 0.73 31.23 -24.04
C GLU A 60 -0.10 32.48 -23.64
N PRO A 61 -0.79 32.46 -22.49
CA PRO A 61 -1.14 33.68 -21.77
C PRO A 61 -0.28 33.83 -20.51
N TYR A 62 0.70 34.71 -20.63
CA TYR A 62 1.54 35.25 -19.57
C TYR A 62 0.76 36.33 -18.75
N LEU A 63 1.19 36.56 -17.49
CA LEU A 63 0.84 37.61 -16.50
C LEU A 63 -0.17 37.18 -15.40
N SER A 64 0.24 36.87 -14.16
CA SER A 64 0.71 37.74 -13.04
C SER A 64 -0.38 38.53 -12.34
N ASP A 65 -0.68 38.21 -11.07
CA ASP A 65 -0.18 39.00 -9.93
C ASP A 65 -0.69 38.47 -8.58
N ALA A 66 0.26 38.31 -7.67
CA ALA A 66 0.06 37.89 -6.29
C ALA A 66 -0.62 39.00 -5.48
N SER A 67 -1.72 38.67 -4.80
CA SER A 67 -2.26 39.51 -3.73
C SER A 67 -2.38 38.68 -2.47
N GLY A 68 -1.34 38.78 -1.64
CA GLY A 68 -1.31 38.20 -0.30
C GLY A 68 -2.31 38.92 0.60
N SER A 69 -3.27 38.17 1.12
CA SER A 69 -4.14 38.61 2.21
C SER A 69 -3.97 37.67 3.39
N SER A 70 -3.03 38.03 4.26
CA SER A 70 -2.77 37.34 5.52
C SER A 70 -3.71 37.86 6.59
N THR A 71 -4.81 37.16 6.85
CA THR A 71 -5.60 37.34 8.09
C THR A 71 -5.21 36.27 9.08
N SER A 72 -4.25 36.61 9.95
CA SER A 72 -3.82 35.81 11.10
C SER A 72 -4.87 35.89 12.22
N SER A 73 -5.93 35.10 12.09
CA SER A 73 -6.79 34.79 13.24
C SER A 73 -6.14 33.70 14.07
N ALA A 74 -5.52 34.10 15.18
CA ALA A 74 -5.04 33.22 16.24
C ALA A 74 -6.24 32.54 16.94
N GLY A 75 -6.83 31.56 16.25
CA GLY A 75 -7.73 30.59 16.85
C GLY A 75 -6.92 29.67 17.75
N LYS A 76 -7.40 29.49 18.99
CA LYS A 76 -6.92 28.45 19.92
C LYS A 76 -6.77 27.12 19.17
N PRO A 77 -5.76 26.27 19.48
CA PRO A 77 -5.62 24.96 18.86
C PRO A 77 -6.85 24.11 19.21
N SER A 78 -7.86 24.18 18.34
CA SER A 78 -8.94 23.20 18.31
C SER A 78 -8.25 21.88 18.02
N LYS A 79 -8.41 20.90 18.93
CA LYS A 79 -7.90 19.54 18.71
C LYS A 79 -8.38 19.10 17.33
N ALA A 80 -7.48 19.11 16.35
CA ALA A 80 -7.80 18.65 15.02
C ALA A 80 -8.33 17.23 15.15
N PRO A 81 -9.41 16.86 14.43
CA PRO A 81 -9.89 15.49 14.42
C PRO A 81 -8.70 14.60 14.06
N MET A 82 -8.31 13.74 15.00
CA MET A 82 -7.19 12.82 14.85
C MET A 82 -7.52 11.96 13.64
N GLN A 83 -6.74 12.11 12.57
CA GLN A 83 -6.96 11.34 11.35
C GLN A 83 -6.84 9.86 11.73
N PRO A 84 -7.72 8.99 11.20
CA PRO A 84 -7.62 7.57 11.49
C PRO A 84 -6.27 7.05 11.00
N GLU A 85 -5.56 6.36 11.89
CA GLU A 85 -4.26 5.78 11.58
C GLU A 85 -4.42 4.63 10.57
N PRO A 86 -3.45 4.44 9.64
CA PRO A 86 -3.48 3.31 8.72
C PRO A 86 -3.27 1.99 9.48
N CYS A 87 -3.54 0.84 8.85
CA CYS A 87 -3.36 -0.45 9.50
C CYS A 87 -1.87 -0.72 9.81
N ALA A 88 -1.60 -1.61 10.78
CA ALA A 88 -0.24 -1.90 11.24
C ALA A 88 0.72 -2.34 10.11
N LEU A 89 0.21 -3.06 9.10
CA LEU A 89 0.97 -3.40 7.90
C LEU A 89 1.46 -2.14 7.18
N LEU A 90 0.56 -1.21 6.85
CA LEU A 90 0.92 0.04 6.18
C LEU A 90 1.77 0.95 7.06
N GLN A 91 1.53 1.01 8.37
CA GLN A 91 2.39 1.79 9.28
C GLN A 91 3.84 1.30 9.25
N ASN A 92 4.05 -0.02 9.26
CA ASN A 92 5.38 -0.61 9.16
C ASN A 92 6.04 -0.19 7.85
N ILE A 93 5.34 -0.35 6.72
CA ILE A 93 5.88 0.04 5.42
C ILE A 93 6.16 1.54 5.36
N ILE A 94 5.23 2.40 5.78
CA ILE A 94 5.45 3.86 5.82
C ILE A 94 6.67 4.20 6.69
N GLY A 95 6.88 3.51 7.81
CA GLY A 95 8.06 3.67 8.65
C GLY A 95 9.38 3.28 7.96
N LEU A 96 9.35 2.36 7.00
CA LEU A 96 10.49 2.06 6.13
C LEU A 96 10.74 3.14 5.07
N TYR A 97 9.74 3.98 4.80
CA TYR A 97 9.82 5.13 3.91
C TYR A 97 10.13 6.41 4.71
N ASP A 98 11.36 6.53 5.18
CA ASP A 98 11.85 7.84 5.61
C ASP A 98 12.46 8.56 4.39
N PRO A 99 11.93 9.72 3.95
CA PRO A 99 12.54 10.51 2.89
C PRO A 99 13.78 11.29 3.36
N ALA A 100 13.97 11.49 4.67
CA ALA A 100 15.09 12.25 5.23
C ALA A 100 16.34 11.39 5.38
N GLU A 101 16.15 10.13 5.77
CA GLU A 101 17.21 9.15 5.71
C GLU A 101 17.22 8.55 4.30
N GLU A 102 18.36 8.60 3.60
CA GLU A 102 18.62 7.80 2.39
C GLU A 102 18.60 6.27 2.68
N LEU A 103 17.80 5.83 3.65
CA LEU A 103 17.56 4.46 4.04
C LEU A 103 16.98 3.71 2.84
N LYS A 104 17.93 3.06 2.19
CA LYS A 104 17.80 2.04 1.17
C LYS A 104 16.76 1.01 1.60
N ASN A 105 16.04 0.48 0.62
CA ASN A 105 15.38 -0.83 0.67
C ASN A 105 13.87 -0.87 1.01
N PHE A 106 13.04 0.11 0.65
CA PHE A 106 11.74 -0.36 0.14
C PHE A 106 11.97 -0.80 -1.31
N PRO A 107 11.98 -2.11 -1.57
CA PRO A 107 12.24 -2.59 -2.90
C PRO A 107 10.90 -2.52 -3.64
N THR A 108 10.71 -1.43 -4.37
CA THR A 108 9.66 -1.33 -5.40
C THR A 108 9.97 -2.20 -6.61
N THR A 109 11.14 -2.85 -6.62
CA THR A 109 11.58 -3.79 -7.64
C THR A 109 10.68 -5.02 -7.72
N CYS A 110 10.50 -5.53 -8.94
CA CYS A 110 10.02 -6.89 -9.20
C CYS A 110 8.65 -7.25 -8.59
N GLY A 111 7.74 -6.29 -8.40
CA GLY A 111 6.37 -6.56 -7.97
C GLY A 111 6.16 -6.80 -6.48
N GLN A 112 7.15 -6.53 -5.61
CA GLN A 112 6.97 -6.69 -4.16
C GLN A 112 5.90 -5.76 -3.57
N TYR A 113 5.66 -4.60 -4.19
CA TYR A 113 4.52 -3.76 -3.84
C TYR A 113 3.16 -4.43 -4.12
N LEU A 114 3.09 -5.38 -5.08
CA LEU A 114 1.87 -6.14 -5.36
C LEU A 114 1.56 -7.12 -4.23
N GLU A 115 2.58 -7.78 -3.67
CA GLU A 115 2.40 -8.65 -2.50
C GLU A 115 1.86 -7.86 -1.31
N LEU A 116 2.38 -6.64 -1.09
CA LEU A 116 1.84 -5.72 -0.08
C LEU A 116 0.37 -5.37 -0.35
N LEU A 117 0.02 -5.05 -1.59
CA LEU A 117 -1.36 -4.72 -1.97
C LEU A 117 -2.31 -5.91 -1.80
N PHE A 118 -1.90 -7.12 -2.19
CA PHE A 118 -2.71 -8.32 -2.01
C PHE A 118 -2.87 -8.67 -0.53
N THR A 119 -1.80 -8.63 0.25
CA THR A 119 -1.86 -8.83 1.71
C THR A 119 -2.77 -7.79 2.36
N HIS A 120 -2.66 -6.52 1.96
CA HIS A 120 -3.54 -5.46 2.42
C HIS A 120 -5.02 -5.75 2.08
N ARG A 121 -5.32 -6.21 0.86
CA ARG A 121 -6.68 -6.57 0.44
C ARG A 121 -7.25 -7.74 1.24
N GLU A 122 -6.45 -8.76 1.49
CA GLU A 122 -6.86 -9.90 2.31
C GLU A 122 -7.21 -9.45 3.74
N LEU A 123 -6.34 -8.67 4.37
CA LEU A 123 -6.59 -8.09 5.70
C LEU A 123 -7.80 -7.14 5.71
N PHE A 124 -7.94 -6.32 4.67
CA PHE A 124 -9.08 -5.42 4.49
C PHE A 124 -10.39 -6.21 4.41
N SER A 125 -10.42 -7.30 3.63
CA SER A 125 -11.60 -8.14 3.49
C SER A 125 -11.99 -8.84 4.79
N ALA A 126 -11.02 -9.20 5.63
CA ALA A 126 -11.26 -9.81 6.94
C ALA A 126 -11.78 -8.81 7.98
N CYS A 127 -11.28 -7.57 7.98
CA CYS A 127 -11.70 -6.53 8.94
C CYS A 127 -11.67 -5.11 8.34
N PRO A 128 -12.70 -4.70 7.57
CA PRO A 128 -12.72 -3.38 6.92
C PRO A 128 -12.67 -2.20 7.91
N HIS A 129 -13.28 -2.37 9.09
CA HIS A 129 -13.33 -1.35 10.13
C HIS A 129 -11.95 -0.99 10.70
N ALA A 130 -10.99 -1.92 10.68
CA ALA A 130 -9.61 -1.68 11.11
C ALA A 130 -8.78 -0.90 10.07
N HIS A 131 -9.35 -0.60 8.90
CA HIS A 131 -8.66 -0.02 7.76
C HIS A 131 -9.20 1.37 7.37
N THR A 132 -9.88 2.06 8.29
CA THR A 132 -10.45 3.40 8.05
C THR A 132 -9.41 4.46 7.69
N GLY A 133 -8.16 4.31 8.15
CA GLY A 133 -7.02 5.18 7.80
C GLY A 133 -6.18 4.72 6.61
N CYS A 134 -6.44 3.52 6.06
CA CYS A 134 -5.57 2.93 5.03
C CYS A 134 -5.61 3.69 3.71
N SER A 135 -6.74 4.29 3.33
CA SER A 135 -6.83 5.11 2.12
C SER A 135 -5.83 6.27 2.16
N ALA A 136 -5.74 6.98 3.29
CA ALA A 136 -4.79 8.06 3.49
C ALA A 136 -3.33 7.56 3.51
N GLY A 137 -3.07 6.43 4.19
CA GLY A 137 -1.74 5.82 4.23
C GLY A 137 -1.23 5.37 2.86
N LEU A 138 -2.08 4.74 2.05
CA LEU A 138 -1.76 4.34 0.68
C LEU A 138 -1.50 5.56 -0.23
N ALA A 139 -2.30 6.61 -0.10
CA ALA A 139 -2.06 7.87 -0.82
C ALA A 139 -0.77 8.56 -0.38
N GLN A 140 -0.40 8.45 0.90
CA GLN A 140 0.88 8.94 1.39
C GLN A 140 2.05 8.14 0.80
N LEU A 141 1.98 6.80 0.76
CA LEU A 141 2.99 5.96 0.12
C LEU A 141 3.17 6.31 -1.36
N ALA A 142 2.07 6.48 -2.11
CA ALA A 142 2.13 6.91 -3.50
C ALA A 142 2.84 8.26 -3.66
N ARG A 143 2.52 9.25 -2.82
CA ARG A 143 3.20 10.56 -2.83
C ARG A 143 4.68 10.43 -2.48
N SER A 144 5.03 9.62 -1.49
CA SER A 144 6.43 9.38 -1.12
C SER A 144 7.24 8.72 -2.25
N LEU A 145 6.59 7.88 -3.06
CA LEU A 145 7.20 7.28 -4.25
C LEU A 145 7.34 8.28 -5.40
N GLU A 146 6.35 9.13 -5.63
CA GLU A 146 6.41 10.17 -6.66
C GLU A 146 7.51 11.20 -6.42
N LEU A 147 7.73 11.58 -5.15
CA LEU A 147 8.72 12.58 -4.77
C LEU A 147 10.15 12.00 -4.68
N ARG A 148 10.29 10.68 -4.83
CA ARG A 148 11.58 10.00 -4.75
C ARG A 148 12.40 10.28 -6.01
N ALA A 149 13.71 10.52 -5.83
CA ALA A 149 14.62 10.70 -6.95
C ALA A 149 14.66 9.45 -7.84
N TRP A 150 14.57 9.67 -9.16
CA TRP A 150 14.67 8.63 -10.18
C TRP A 150 16.00 7.88 -10.07
N ARG A 151 15.94 6.55 -10.20
CA ARG A 151 17.11 5.67 -10.38
C ARG A 151 16.75 4.51 -11.31
N ALA A 152 17.73 3.99 -12.04
CA ALA A 152 17.53 2.89 -12.97
C ALA A 152 17.03 1.57 -12.30
N ASP A 153 17.35 1.35 -11.03
CA ASP A 153 16.86 0.22 -10.24
C ASP A 153 15.42 0.39 -9.72
N ARG A 154 14.76 1.52 -10.05
CA ARG A 154 13.44 1.91 -9.54
C ARG A 154 12.45 2.22 -10.67
N GLU A 155 12.63 1.61 -11.83
CA GLU A 155 11.76 1.84 -13.00
C GLU A 155 10.28 1.50 -12.71
N CYS A 156 10.05 0.56 -11.78
CA CYS A 156 8.72 0.18 -11.29
C CYS A 156 8.06 1.18 -10.32
N ASP A 157 8.74 2.26 -9.89
CA ASP A 157 8.14 3.25 -8.97
C ASP A 157 6.86 3.86 -9.56
N SER A 158 6.86 4.14 -10.87
CA SER A 158 5.70 4.69 -11.58
C SER A 158 4.48 3.75 -11.54
N GLU A 159 4.71 2.45 -11.74
CA GLU A 159 3.67 1.42 -11.67
C GLU A 159 3.15 1.26 -10.23
N ALA A 160 4.06 1.22 -9.25
CA ALA A 160 3.71 1.13 -7.84
C ALA A 160 2.87 2.34 -7.40
N VAL A 161 3.23 3.56 -7.81
CA VAL A 161 2.45 4.78 -7.57
C VAL A 161 1.02 4.65 -8.08
N ALA A 162 0.87 4.23 -9.34
CA ALA A 162 -0.45 4.06 -9.94
C ALA A 162 -1.28 3.00 -9.17
N ALA A 163 -0.64 1.89 -8.79
CA ALA A 163 -1.28 0.82 -8.02
C ALA A 163 -1.72 1.29 -6.62
N PHE A 164 -0.87 2.01 -5.88
CA PHE A 164 -1.22 2.54 -4.56
C PHE A 164 -2.31 3.61 -4.62
N ARG A 165 -2.30 4.49 -5.63
CA ARG A 165 -3.39 5.45 -5.85
C ARG A 165 -4.71 4.76 -6.13
N HIS A 166 -4.69 3.75 -6.98
CA HIS A 166 -5.87 2.96 -7.31
C HIS A 166 -6.42 2.24 -6.08
N GLU A 167 -5.55 1.61 -5.28
CA GLU A 167 -5.94 0.93 -4.05
C GLU A 167 -6.50 1.91 -3.01
N SER A 168 -5.84 3.06 -2.83
CA SER A 168 -6.31 4.13 -1.94
C SER A 168 -7.75 4.53 -2.27
N TRP A 169 -8.04 4.73 -3.56
CA TRP A 169 -9.37 5.05 -4.03
C TRP A 169 -10.37 3.92 -3.80
N GLN A 170 -10.01 2.66 -4.09
CA GLN A 170 -10.89 1.52 -3.85
C GLN A 170 -11.27 1.37 -2.37
N VAL A 171 -10.30 1.51 -1.46
CA VAL A 171 -10.52 1.47 -0.02
C VAL A 171 -11.45 2.62 0.41
N ALA A 172 -11.17 3.83 -0.07
CA ALA A 172 -12.01 4.99 0.24
C ALA A 172 -13.45 4.81 -0.26
N ALA A 173 -13.63 4.29 -1.47
CA ALA A 173 -14.94 4.01 -2.04
C ALA A 173 -15.68 2.95 -1.21
N TRP A 174 -15.00 1.85 -0.86
CA TRP A 174 -15.57 0.80 -0.01
C TRP A 174 -16.01 1.30 1.35
N LEU A 175 -15.22 2.14 2.01
CA LEU A 175 -15.59 2.71 3.31
C LEU A 175 -16.78 3.67 3.20
N GLN A 176 -16.97 4.32 2.05
CA GLN A 176 -18.12 5.19 1.79
C GLN A 176 -19.39 4.41 1.46
N THR A 177 -19.28 3.31 0.70
CA THR A 177 -20.44 2.51 0.25
C THR A 177 -20.80 1.35 1.16
N GLY A 178 -19.82 0.86 1.93
CA GLY A 178 -19.85 -0.42 2.61
C GLY A 178 -20.06 -0.35 4.11
N ALA A 179 -20.38 0.82 4.70
CA ALA A 179 -20.91 0.87 6.05
C ALA A 179 -22.33 0.29 6.04
N PRO A 180 -22.59 -0.91 6.59
CA PRO A 180 -23.96 -1.29 6.89
C PRO A 180 -24.44 -0.29 7.93
N LEU A 181 -25.58 0.31 7.63
CA LEU A 181 -26.42 1.01 8.57
C LEU A 181 -26.39 0.28 9.92
N SER A 182 -25.85 0.93 10.94
CA SER A 182 -26.24 0.66 12.32
C SER A 182 -27.72 1.04 12.48
N VAL A 183 -28.58 0.19 11.94
CA VAL A 183 -29.96 0.00 12.40
C VAL A 183 -29.98 -1.42 12.94
N LEU A 184 -29.62 -1.55 14.22
CA LEU A 184 -30.27 -2.33 15.27
C LEU A 184 -29.38 -2.37 16.52
#